data_AF-A0A1V6K1T8-F1
#
_entry.id   AF-A0A1V6K1T8-F1
#
_cell.length_a   1.000
_cell.length_b   1.000
_cell.length_c   1.000
_cell.angle_alpha   90.00
_cell.angle_beta   90.00
_cell.angle_gamma   90.00
#
_symmetry.space_group_name_H-M   'P 1'
#
loop_
_entity.id
_entity.type
_entity.pdbx_description
1 polymer ?
#
loop_
_entity_poly.entity_id
_entity_poly.type
_entity_poly.pdbx_seq_one_letter_code
_entity_poly.pdbx_strand_id
1 'polypeptide(L)'
;MVPRERTLQENLAAAREAGISRLIADPLLQPVGSGLVGSLSGFPAIPCPLFFGAGNVVELLDADSTGVNALLAGMAHEVGAAVIFTSEHSDKTRGSVAEMRRATDMMALMADRPYPKDLGLDLLILKEKRRRREPPLEYGSIVDACPAPDEIVYDPLGCIRIGIEEDCIVAVHKGRAVRGKHWEDVFYTLLASGSLSRLDHAAYLGKELFKAELAIRLRRSFEQDGPF
;
A
#
# COMPACT_ATOMS: atom_id res chain seq x y z
N MET A 1 -29.06 0.35 -2.46
CA MET A 1 -30.20 0.82 -1.65
C MET A 1 -30.43 -0.21 -0.57
N VAL A 2 -30.15 0.10 0.70
CA VAL A 2 -30.54 -0.78 1.81
C VAL A 2 -32.04 -0.63 2.00
N PRO A 3 -32.83 -1.71 2.11
CA PRO A 3 -34.26 -1.62 2.34
C PRO A 3 -34.52 -0.82 3.62
N ARG A 4 -35.12 0.37 3.49
CA ARG A 4 -35.40 1.30 4.60
C ARG A 4 -36.68 0.94 5.37
N GLU A 5 -37.24 -0.25 5.18
CA GLU A 5 -38.55 -0.57 5.74
C GLU A 5 -38.53 -0.82 7.25
N ARG A 6 -37.37 -1.16 7.83
CA ARG A 6 -37.18 -1.39 9.28
C ARG A 6 -35.85 -0.87 9.77
N THR A 7 -35.85 -0.29 10.96
CA THR A 7 -34.68 0.17 11.70
C THR A 7 -33.83 -1.02 12.19
N LEU A 8 -32.57 -0.76 12.53
CA LEU A 8 -31.68 -1.78 13.08
C LEU A 8 -32.23 -2.35 14.40
N GLN A 9 -32.82 -1.51 15.26
CA GLN A 9 -33.44 -1.98 16.51
C GLN A 9 -34.61 -2.93 16.27
N GLU A 10 -35.48 -2.62 15.29
CA GLU A 10 -36.62 -3.48 14.94
C GLU A 10 -36.15 -4.84 14.40
N ASN A 11 -35.11 -4.86 13.58
CA ASN A 11 -34.53 -6.10 13.07
C ASN A 11 -33.91 -6.95 14.19
N LEU A 12 -33.20 -6.31 15.14
CA LEU A 12 -32.64 -7.00 16.30
C LEU A 12 -33.74 -7.55 17.21
N ALA A 13 -34.83 -6.81 17.42
CA ALA A 13 -35.97 -7.26 18.21
C ALA A 13 -36.67 -8.47 17.56
N ALA A 14 -36.99 -8.38 16.27
CA ALA A 14 -37.60 -9.48 15.52
C ALA A 14 -36.73 -10.74 15.51
N ALA A 15 -35.40 -10.60 15.40
CA ALA A 15 -34.49 -11.73 15.48
C ALA A 15 -34.51 -12.40 16.87
N ARG A 16 -34.58 -11.61 17.95
CA ARG A 16 -34.73 -12.15 19.32
C ARG A 16 -36.05 -12.88 19.51
N GLU A 17 -37.15 -12.32 19.00
CA GLU A 17 -38.48 -12.94 19.05
C GLU A 17 -38.52 -14.26 18.27
N ALA A 18 -37.77 -14.36 17.17
CA ALA A 18 -37.58 -15.60 16.41
C ALA A 18 -36.65 -16.63 17.13
N GLY A 19 -36.19 -16.34 18.35
CA GLY A 19 -35.35 -17.24 19.15
C GLY A 19 -33.85 -17.17 18.85
N ILE A 20 -33.39 -16.19 18.06
CA ILE A 20 -31.97 -16.02 17.74
C ILE A 20 -31.27 -15.31 18.91
N SER A 21 -30.36 -16.02 19.58
CA SER A 21 -29.70 -15.55 20.81
C SER A 21 -28.29 -14.96 20.61
N ARG A 22 -27.63 -15.28 19.50
CA ARG A 22 -26.26 -14.82 19.17
C ARG A 22 -26.34 -13.79 18.05
N LEU A 23 -26.54 -12.53 18.42
CA LEU A 23 -26.69 -11.42 17.48
C LEU A 23 -25.42 -10.58 17.43
N ILE A 24 -25.10 -10.10 16.23
CA ILE A 24 -24.13 -9.04 15.98
C ILE A 24 -24.90 -7.93 15.28
N ALA A 25 -24.80 -6.71 15.79
CA ALA A 25 -25.40 -5.55 15.14
C ALA A 25 -24.45 -5.02 14.08
N ASP A 26 -24.98 -4.75 12.90
CA ASP A 26 -24.24 -4.18 11.76
C ASP A 26 -24.86 -2.83 11.38
N PRO A 27 -24.57 -1.75 12.13
CA PRO A 27 -24.92 -0.40 11.69
C PRO A 27 -24.15 -0.06 10.43
N LEU A 28 -24.83 0.54 9.47
CA LEU A 28 -24.24 0.84 8.17
C LEU A 28 -23.41 2.11 8.22
N LEU A 29 -22.09 1.96 8.24
CA LEU A 29 -21.17 3.03 7.94
C LEU A 29 -21.42 3.53 6.51
N GLN A 30 -21.45 4.84 6.25
CA GLN A 30 -21.67 5.40 4.92
C GLN A 30 -20.35 5.88 4.29
N PRO A 31 -20.23 5.93 2.94
CA PRO A 31 -19.04 6.45 2.27
C PRO A 31 -18.73 7.91 2.63
N VAL A 32 -17.46 8.32 2.43
CA VAL A 32 -17.05 9.73 2.54
C VAL A 32 -17.89 10.59 1.59
N GLY A 33 -18.35 11.75 2.07
CA GLY A 33 -19.22 12.65 1.30
C GLY A 33 -20.69 12.20 1.22
N SER A 34 -21.03 10.99 1.69
CA SER A 34 -22.39 10.44 1.67
C SER A 34 -22.98 10.21 3.07
N GLY A 35 -22.44 10.87 4.08
CA GLY A 35 -22.94 10.81 5.45
C GLY A 35 -22.12 9.94 6.42
N LEU A 36 -20.85 9.63 6.10
CA LEU A 36 -19.93 8.90 7.00
C LEU A 36 -20.02 9.36 8.46
N VAL A 37 -19.84 10.66 8.72
CA VAL A 37 -19.88 11.23 10.07
C VAL A 37 -21.23 11.00 10.75
N GLY A 38 -22.33 11.23 10.02
CA GLY A 38 -23.67 10.99 10.56
C GLY A 38 -23.92 9.52 10.88
N SER A 39 -23.43 8.61 10.04
CA SER A 39 -23.62 7.17 10.23
C SER A 39 -22.92 6.61 11.47
N LEU A 40 -21.82 7.22 11.91
CA LEU A 40 -21.13 6.84 13.16
C LEU A 40 -22.01 7.01 14.40
N SER A 41 -22.97 7.95 14.38
CA SER A 41 -23.91 8.14 15.49
C SER A 41 -24.84 6.94 15.72
N GLY A 42 -24.96 6.03 14.74
CA GLY A 42 -25.76 4.82 14.85
C GLY A 42 -25.05 3.64 15.54
N PHE A 43 -23.77 3.77 15.90
CA PHE A 43 -23.00 2.72 16.56
C PHE A 43 -23.11 2.68 18.10
N PRO A 44 -23.08 3.83 18.82
CA PRO A 44 -23.09 3.81 20.28
C PRO A 44 -24.34 3.16 20.90
N ALA A 45 -24.16 2.60 22.10
CA ALA A 45 -25.23 2.12 22.99
C ALA A 45 -26.10 0.95 22.49
N ILE A 46 -25.65 0.20 21.48
CA ILE A 46 -26.32 -1.03 21.06
C ILE A 46 -25.89 -2.19 22.00
N PRO A 47 -26.83 -2.89 22.68
CA PRO A 47 -26.51 -3.93 23.66
C PRO A 47 -26.20 -5.30 23.01
N CYS A 48 -25.35 -5.31 21.98
CA CYS A 48 -24.78 -6.53 21.39
C CYS A 48 -23.44 -6.21 20.70
N PRO A 49 -22.59 -7.22 20.44
CA PRO A 49 -21.37 -7.02 19.68
C PRO A 49 -21.63 -6.27 18.37
N LEU A 50 -20.78 -5.29 18.10
CA LEU A 50 -20.88 -4.40 16.95
C LEU A 50 -19.97 -4.89 15.81
N PHE A 51 -20.53 -4.94 14.62
CA PHE A 51 -19.82 -5.13 13.36
C PHE A 51 -19.53 -3.76 12.74
N PHE A 52 -18.31 -3.57 12.24
CA PHE A 52 -17.86 -2.32 11.62
C PHE A 52 -17.38 -2.61 10.20
N GLY A 53 -18.23 -2.36 9.21
CA GLY A 53 -17.88 -2.49 7.79
C GLY A 53 -17.07 -1.30 7.30
N ALA A 54 -15.76 -1.46 7.15
CA ALA A 54 -14.84 -0.41 6.67
C ALA A 54 -14.76 -0.33 5.14
N GLY A 55 -15.09 -1.42 4.45
CA GLY A 55 -14.80 -1.59 3.01
C GLY A 55 -15.39 -0.50 2.12
N ASN A 56 -16.61 -0.03 2.39
CA ASN A 56 -17.23 1.01 1.56
C ASN A 56 -16.56 2.38 1.68
N VAL A 57 -15.94 2.68 2.83
CA VAL A 57 -15.16 3.91 3.03
C VAL A 57 -13.81 3.77 2.36
N VAL A 58 -13.14 2.63 2.54
CA VAL A 58 -11.81 2.39 1.97
C VAL A 58 -11.87 2.33 0.45
N GLU A 59 -12.84 1.61 -0.14
CA GLU A 59 -12.96 1.43 -1.58
C GLU A 59 -13.42 2.70 -2.31
N LEU A 60 -14.38 3.44 -1.75
CA LEU A 60 -15.02 4.58 -2.42
C LEU A 60 -14.38 5.93 -2.08
N LEU A 61 -13.11 5.93 -1.68
CA LEU A 61 -12.32 7.12 -1.39
C LEU A 61 -11.00 7.05 -2.16
N ASP A 62 -10.68 8.04 -2.98
CA ASP A 62 -9.40 8.12 -3.69
C ASP A 62 -8.26 8.58 -2.77
N ALA A 63 -7.86 7.70 -1.85
CA ALA A 63 -6.75 7.87 -0.93
C ALA A 63 -6.08 6.51 -0.62
N ASP A 64 -4.83 6.56 -0.17
CA ASP A 64 -4.06 5.37 0.23
C ASP A 64 -4.78 4.61 1.35
N SER A 65 -5.01 3.31 1.14
CA SER A 65 -5.75 2.45 2.05
C SER A 65 -5.12 2.39 3.44
N THR A 66 -3.79 2.46 3.55
CA THR A 66 -3.07 2.49 4.83
C THR A 66 -3.55 3.59 5.78
N GLY A 67 -3.64 4.83 5.31
CA GLY A 67 -4.07 5.96 6.13
C GLY A 67 -5.55 5.88 6.50
N VAL A 68 -6.38 5.43 5.55
CA VAL A 68 -7.82 5.27 5.75
C VAL A 68 -8.11 4.15 6.76
N ASN A 69 -7.43 3.01 6.61
CA ASN A 69 -7.51 1.87 7.53
C ASN A 69 -7.05 2.26 8.94
N ALA A 70 -5.97 3.03 9.06
CA ALA A 70 -5.50 3.56 10.35
C ALA A 70 -6.58 4.37 11.07
N LEU A 71 -7.25 5.28 10.35
CA LEU A 71 -8.30 6.11 10.90
C LEU A 71 -9.57 5.30 11.25
N LEU A 72 -9.99 4.40 10.36
CA LEU A 72 -11.18 3.58 10.56
C LEU A 72 -11.01 2.58 11.71
N ALA A 73 -9.82 2.02 11.90
CA ALA A 73 -9.53 1.19 13.08
C ALA A 73 -9.66 1.99 14.38
N GLY A 74 -9.20 3.26 14.38
CA GLY A 74 -9.40 4.17 15.51
C GLY A 74 -10.88 4.44 15.78
N MET A 75 -11.66 4.77 14.74
CA MET A 75 -13.12 4.96 14.87
C MET A 75 -13.81 3.70 15.40
N ALA A 76 -13.47 2.53 14.86
CA ALA A 76 -14.01 1.25 15.30
C ALA A 76 -13.66 0.96 16.77
N HIS A 77 -12.44 1.28 17.19
CA HIS A 77 -12.02 1.18 18.59
C HIS A 77 -12.85 2.10 19.49
N GLU A 78 -13.02 3.37 19.10
CA GLU A 78 -13.77 4.37 19.87
C GLU A 78 -15.26 4.01 20.03
N VAL A 79 -15.90 3.45 18.99
CA VAL A 79 -17.30 3.01 19.07
C VAL A 79 -17.49 1.64 19.74
N GLY A 80 -16.40 0.96 20.12
CA GLY A 80 -16.46 -0.35 20.77
C GLY A 80 -16.84 -1.50 19.82
N ALA A 81 -16.42 -1.42 18.56
CA ALA A 81 -16.64 -2.49 17.57
C ALA A 81 -15.98 -3.80 18.01
N ALA A 82 -16.73 -4.91 17.94
CA ALA A 82 -16.22 -6.24 18.23
C ALA A 82 -15.57 -6.89 17.00
N VAL A 83 -16.04 -6.52 15.81
CA VAL A 83 -15.55 -7.04 14.53
C VAL A 83 -15.35 -5.88 13.56
N ILE A 84 -14.16 -5.80 12.97
CA ILE A 84 -13.90 -4.89 11.83
C ILE A 84 -13.85 -5.75 10.58
N PHE A 85 -14.68 -5.40 9.60
CA PHE A 85 -14.72 -6.07 8.31
C PHE A 85 -14.11 -5.19 7.24
N THR A 86 -13.08 -5.73 6.60
CA THR A 86 -12.40 -5.13 5.44
C THR A 86 -12.13 -6.21 4.40
N SER A 87 -11.72 -5.78 3.22
CA SER A 87 -11.58 -6.62 2.04
C SER A 87 -10.55 -6.02 1.08
N GLU A 88 -10.11 -6.84 0.12
CA GLU A 88 -9.18 -6.44 -0.95
C GLU A 88 -9.87 -6.67 -2.31
N HIS A 89 -10.93 -5.92 -2.61
CA HIS A 89 -11.74 -6.14 -3.82
C HIS A 89 -11.15 -5.50 -5.08
N SER A 90 -10.26 -4.52 -4.92
CA SER A 90 -9.68 -3.76 -6.03
C SER A 90 -8.16 -3.73 -5.93
N ASP A 91 -7.49 -3.34 -7.03
CA ASP A 91 -6.06 -3.10 -7.02
C ASP A 91 -5.67 -2.04 -5.98
N LYS A 92 -6.55 -1.06 -5.72
CA LYS A 92 -6.36 -0.01 -4.71
C LYS A 92 -6.32 -0.56 -3.28
N THR A 93 -7.05 -1.64 -3.01
CA THR A 93 -7.15 -2.23 -1.66
C THR A 93 -6.36 -3.51 -1.51
N ARG A 94 -5.48 -3.85 -2.46
CA ARG A 94 -4.57 -4.98 -2.36
C ARG A 94 -3.64 -4.82 -1.15
N GLY A 95 -3.72 -5.75 -0.20
CA GLY A 95 -3.02 -5.67 1.09
C GLY A 95 -3.82 -5.01 2.23
N SER A 96 -5.02 -4.47 1.96
CA SER A 96 -5.85 -3.77 2.94
C SER A 96 -6.19 -4.61 4.18
N VAL A 97 -6.29 -5.93 4.06
CA VAL A 97 -6.54 -6.80 5.23
C VAL A 97 -5.34 -6.79 6.16
N ALA A 98 -4.12 -6.89 5.63
CA ALA A 98 -2.90 -6.82 6.42
C ALA A 98 -2.70 -5.43 7.05
N GLU A 99 -3.04 -4.37 6.31
CA GLU A 99 -3.02 -2.99 6.81
C GLU A 99 -4.02 -2.78 7.95
N MET A 100 -5.27 -3.20 7.80
CA MET A 100 -6.29 -3.09 8.83
C MET A 100 -5.96 -3.92 10.06
N ARG A 101 -5.38 -5.12 9.88
CA ARG A 101 -4.87 -5.92 11.00
C ARG A 101 -3.84 -5.13 11.79
N ARG A 102 -2.85 -4.54 11.11
CA ARG A 102 -1.82 -3.72 11.76
C ARG A 102 -2.42 -2.47 12.42
N ALA A 103 -3.38 -1.80 11.79
CA ALA A 103 -4.10 -0.67 12.38
C ALA A 103 -4.83 -1.07 13.68
N THR A 104 -5.45 -2.25 13.68
CA THR A 104 -6.14 -2.81 14.86
C THR A 104 -5.15 -3.13 15.97
N ASP A 105 -4.01 -3.75 15.63
CA ASP A 105 -2.92 -4.01 16.58
C ASP A 105 -2.40 -2.70 17.19
N MET A 106 -2.29 -1.62 16.39
CA MET A 106 -1.93 -0.30 16.90
C MET A 106 -2.94 0.23 17.93
N MET A 107 -4.25 0.05 17.71
CA MET A 107 -5.27 0.45 18.70
C MET A 107 -5.20 -0.42 19.96
N ALA A 108 -5.01 -1.73 19.82
CA ALA A 108 -4.88 -2.64 20.96
C ALA A 108 -3.65 -2.33 21.83
N LEU A 109 -2.55 -1.90 21.20
CA LEU A 109 -1.32 -1.48 21.90
C LEU A 109 -1.42 -0.12 22.58
N MET A 110 -2.53 0.61 22.43
CA MET A 110 -2.70 1.86 23.16
C MET A 110 -2.68 1.65 24.67
N ALA A 111 -3.31 0.60 25.21
CA ALA A 111 -3.40 0.38 26.66
C ALA A 111 -3.74 1.69 27.42
N ASP A 112 -2.88 2.16 28.32
CA ASP A 112 -3.04 3.42 29.07
C ASP A 112 -2.48 4.66 28.33
N ARG A 113 -2.06 4.53 27.07
CA ARG A 113 -1.53 5.64 26.27
C ARG A 113 -2.67 6.50 25.72
N PRO A 114 -2.53 7.83 25.72
CA PRO A 114 -3.55 8.74 25.22
C PRO A 114 -3.73 8.72 23.69
N TYR A 115 -2.78 8.16 22.94
CA TYR A 115 -2.82 8.12 21.47
C TYR A 115 -1.94 7.00 20.88
N PRO A 116 -2.24 6.50 19.67
CA PRO A 116 -1.53 5.39 19.02
C PRO A 116 -0.25 5.84 18.31
N LYS A 117 0.66 6.50 19.06
CA LYS A 117 1.94 7.00 18.54
C LYS A 117 3.11 6.27 19.18
N ASP A 118 4.15 6.04 18.38
CA ASP A 118 5.42 5.46 18.82
C ASP A 118 5.26 4.08 19.50
N LEU A 119 4.42 3.24 18.87
CA LEU A 119 4.09 1.89 19.34
C LEU A 119 5.06 0.80 18.85
N GLY A 120 6.02 1.13 17.99
CA GLY A 120 6.88 0.16 17.30
C GLY A 120 6.25 -0.49 16.07
N LEU A 121 4.96 -0.21 15.83
CA LEU A 121 4.25 -0.50 14.58
C LEU A 121 3.87 0.81 13.89
N ASP A 122 3.83 0.79 12.56
CA ASP A 122 3.33 1.90 11.76
C ASP A 122 2.73 1.42 10.43
N LEU A 123 2.11 2.38 9.74
CA LEU A 123 1.56 2.22 8.39
C LEU A 123 2.23 3.24 7.43
N LEU A 124 3.47 3.63 7.71
CA LEU A 124 4.23 4.56 6.88
C LEU A 124 4.96 3.78 5.77
N ILE A 125 4.38 3.75 4.57
CA ILE A 125 4.98 3.02 3.43
C ILE A 125 6.06 3.85 2.72
N LEU A 126 5.71 5.06 2.27
CA LEU A 126 6.62 5.94 1.52
C LEU A 126 7.30 7.00 2.38
N LYS A 127 6.77 7.23 3.58
CA LYS A 127 7.28 8.23 4.51
C LYS A 127 8.15 7.53 5.54
N GLU A 128 9.18 8.23 6.00
CA GLU A 128 9.91 7.82 7.18
C GLU A 128 9.49 8.67 8.38
N LYS A 129 9.57 8.07 9.57
CA LYS A 129 9.22 8.74 10.82
C LYS A 129 10.23 9.83 11.21
N ARG A 130 11.51 9.60 10.91
CA ARG A 130 12.61 10.50 11.27
C ARG A 130 13.61 10.52 10.13
N ARG A 131 13.80 11.70 9.53
CA ARG A 131 14.88 11.88 8.55
C ARG A 131 16.22 11.77 9.24
N ARG A 132 17.10 10.92 8.71
CA ARG A 132 18.50 10.89 9.10
C ARG A 132 19.15 12.19 8.62
N ARG A 133 19.80 12.91 9.52
CA ARG A 133 20.61 14.09 9.18
C ARG A 133 22.05 13.64 9.17
N GLU A 134 22.51 13.23 8.01
CA GLU A 134 23.93 12.92 7.81
C GLU A 134 24.76 14.20 7.91
N PRO A 135 26.00 14.14 8.41
CA PRO A 135 26.90 15.29 8.39
C PRO A 135 27.10 15.75 6.94
N PRO A 136 27.39 17.06 6.72
CA PRO A 136 27.67 17.56 5.38
C PRO A 136 28.85 16.80 4.76
N LEU A 137 28.76 16.51 3.46
CA LEU A 137 29.88 15.96 2.71
C LEU A 137 31.02 16.99 2.67
N GLU A 138 32.25 16.55 2.89
CA GLU A 138 33.44 17.38 2.75
C GLU A 138 33.96 17.31 1.30
N TYR A 139 34.15 18.46 0.65
CA TYR A 139 34.67 18.55 -0.71
C TYR A 139 35.56 19.79 -0.89
N GLY A 140 36.64 19.65 -1.68
CA GLY A 140 37.60 20.74 -1.95
C GLY A 140 37.22 21.65 -3.12
N SER A 141 36.32 21.19 -4.00
CA SER A 141 35.77 21.96 -5.12
C SER A 141 34.42 21.38 -5.53
N ILE A 142 33.61 22.18 -6.22
CA ILE A 142 32.31 21.78 -6.75
C ILE A 142 32.24 22.12 -8.23
N VAL A 143 31.64 21.24 -9.02
CA VAL A 143 31.33 21.44 -10.43
C VAL A 143 29.85 21.16 -10.61
N ASP A 144 29.11 22.12 -11.16
CA ASP A 144 27.70 21.94 -11.47
C ASP A 144 27.53 20.92 -12.60
N ALA A 145 26.53 20.05 -12.45
CA ALA A 145 26.26 18.99 -13.43
C ALA A 145 25.85 19.57 -14.79
N CYS A 146 26.44 19.06 -15.87
CA CYS A 146 26.00 19.36 -17.23
C CYS A 146 24.75 18.55 -17.59
N PRO A 147 23.85 19.08 -18.44
CA PRO A 147 22.75 18.29 -18.98
C PRO A 147 23.27 17.08 -19.76
N ALA A 148 22.52 15.97 -19.71
CA ALA A 148 22.81 14.80 -20.52
C ALA A 148 22.56 15.12 -22.02
N PRO A 149 23.34 14.57 -22.96
CA PRO A 149 23.11 14.75 -24.39
C PRO A 149 21.75 14.18 -24.84
N ASP A 150 21.11 14.83 -25.80
CA ASP A 150 19.83 14.35 -26.40
C ASP A 150 20.02 13.15 -27.34
N GLU A 151 21.22 12.99 -27.92
CA GLU A 151 21.52 11.88 -28.84
C GLU A 151 21.83 10.58 -28.09
N ILE A 152 20.95 9.58 -28.24
CA ILE A 152 21.15 8.24 -27.69
C ILE A 152 22.04 7.43 -28.63
N VAL A 153 23.23 7.06 -28.16
CA VAL A 153 24.11 6.12 -28.85
C VAL A 153 23.81 4.70 -28.35
N TYR A 154 23.27 3.87 -29.23
CA TYR A 154 22.96 2.48 -28.91
C TYR A 154 24.22 1.65 -28.68
N ASP A 155 24.12 0.69 -27.75
CA ASP A 155 25.16 -0.30 -27.55
C ASP A 155 25.28 -1.23 -28.77
N PRO A 156 26.49 -1.41 -29.35
CA PRO A 156 26.71 -2.33 -30.46
C PRO A 156 26.26 -3.77 -30.17
N LEU A 157 26.22 -4.17 -28.90
CA LEU A 157 25.77 -5.49 -28.50
C LEU A 157 24.24 -5.63 -28.52
N GLY A 158 23.50 -4.56 -28.80
CA GLY A 158 22.06 -4.55 -28.98
C GLY A 158 21.27 -4.22 -27.71
N CYS A 159 19.96 -4.04 -27.88
CA CYS A 159 19.07 -3.62 -26.81
C CYS A 159 18.78 -4.74 -25.81
N ILE A 160 18.64 -4.36 -24.55
CA ILE A 160 18.18 -5.23 -23.46
C ILE A 160 16.77 -4.79 -23.09
N ARG A 161 15.82 -5.73 -23.16
CA ARG A 161 14.44 -5.48 -22.74
C ARG A 161 14.26 -5.90 -21.29
N ILE A 162 13.75 -5.01 -20.46
CA ILE A 162 13.44 -5.27 -19.07
C ILE A 162 11.93 -5.43 -18.92
N GLY A 163 11.53 -6.36 -18.06
CA GLY A 163 10.17 -6.51 -17.59
C GLY A 163 10.15 -7.02 -16.16
N ILE A 164 8.95 -7.10 -15.60
CA ILE A 164 8.69 -7.75 -14.32
C ILE A 164 7.82 -8.96 -14.60
N GLU A 165 8.17 -10.09 -13.99
CA GLU A 165 7.36 -11.30 -13.97
C GLU A 165 7.23 -11.75 -12.51
N GLU A 166 6.01 -11.74 -11.99
CA GLU A 166 5.71 -11.99 -10.57
C GLU A 166 6.52 -11.03 -9.67
N ASP A 167 7.35 -11.59 -8.77
CA ASP A 167 8.24 -10.85 -7.87
C ASP A 167 9.70 -10.87 -8.39
N CYS A 168 9.92 -10.93 -9.70
CA CYS A 168 11.25 -10.96 -10.30
C CYS A 168 11.41 -9.96 -11.46
N ILE A 169 12.61 -9.41 -11.56
CA ILE A 169 13.08 -8.62 -12.69
C ILE A 169 13.54 -9.60 -13.76
N VAL A 170 13.13 -9.37 -15.00
CA VAL A 170 13.53 -10.18 -16.16
C VAL A 170 14.17 -9.26 -17.20
N ALA A 171 15.43 -9.53 -17.52
CA ALA A 171 16.16 -8.85 -18.58
C ALA A 171 16.43 -9.80 -19.73
N VAL A 172 15.95 -9.46 -20.93
CA VAL A 172 16.09 -10.28 -22.14
C VAL A 172 17.08 -9.62 -23.10
N HIS A 173 18.13 -10.37 -23.46
CA HIS A 173 19.13 -9.97 -24.43
C HIS A 173 19.32 -11.08 -25.47
N LYS A 174 19.09 -10.78 -26.75
CA LYS A 174 19.28 -11.73 -27.88
C LYS A 174 18.65 -13.11 -27.64
N GLY A 175 17.45 -13.16 -27.06
CA GLY A 175 16.71 -14.39 -26.77
C GLY A 175 17.11 -15.12 -25.48
N ARG A 176 18.12 -14.63 -24.74
CA ARG A 176 18.49 -15.13 -23.42
C ARG A 176 17.90 -14.24 -22.33
N ALA A 177 17.20 -14.84 -21.37
CA ALA A 177 16.68 -14.13 -20.20
C ALA A 177 17.61 -14.30 -18.99
N VAL A 178 17.81 -13.20 -18.26
CA VAL A 178 18.39 -13.17 -16.92
C VAL A 178 17.27 -12.75 -15.97
N ARG A 179 16.94 -13.60 -15.00
CA ARG A 179 15.88 -13.36 -14.01
C ARG A 179 16.47 -13.31 -12.61
N GLY A 180 16.05 -12.34 -11.80
CA GLY A 180 16.51 -12.19 -10.42
C GLY A 180 15.56 -11.34 -9.57
N LYS A 181 15.72 -11.40 -8.24
CA LYS A 181 14.95 -10.58 -7.29
C LYS A 181 15.59 -9.21 -7.03
N HIS A 182 16.90 -9.13 -7.21
CA HIS A 182 17.69 -7.92 -6.99
C HIS A 182 18.27 -7.42 -8.30
N TRP A 183 18.17 -6.12 -8.53
CA TRP A 183 18.63 -5.47 -9.75
C TRP A 183 20.14 -5.64 -9.94
N GLU A 184 20.91 -5.64 -8.84
CA GLU A 184 22.36 -5.83 -8.85
C GLU A 184 22.75 -7.20 -9.41
N ASP A 185 22.04 -8.26 -9.02
CA ASP A 185 22.32 -9.63 -9.47
C ASP A 185 22.07 -9.79 -10.97
N VAL A 186 20.96 -9.22 -11.45
CA VAL A 186 20.60 -9.22 -12.87
C VAL A 186 21.62 -8.41 -13.67
N PHE A 187 21.97 -7.22 -13.19
CA PHE A 187 22.97 -6.36 -13.81
C PHE A 187 24.34 -7.02 -13.90
N TYR A 188 24.83 -7.56 -12.78
CA TYR A 188 26.13 -8.24 -12.71
C TYR A 188 26.18 -9.46 -13.65
N THR A 189 25.10 -10.22 -13.74
CA THR A 189 25.03 -11.38 -14.64
C THR A 189 25.12 -10.96 -16.11
N LEU A 190 24.42 -9.88 -16.51
CA LEU A 190 24.49 -9.33 -17.86
C LEU A 190 25.89 -8.79 -18.21
N LEU A 191 26.55 -8.16 -17.24
CA LEU A 191 27.92 -7.70 -17.38
C LEU A 191 28.89 -8.88 -17.56
N ALA A 192 28.79 -9.89 -16.69
CA ALA A 192 29.65 -11.07 -16.71
C ALA A 192 29.44 -11.93 -17.97
N SER A 193 28.24 -11.93 -18.56
CA SER A 193 27.97 -12.61 -19.84
C SER A 193 28.38 -11.81 -21.07
N GLY A 194 28.93 -10.60 -20.91
CA GLY A 194 29.31 -9.72 -22.01
C GLY A 194 28.11 -9.26 -22.83
N SER A 195 26.97 -8.99 -22.18
CA SER A 195 25.73 -8.55 -22.84
C SER A 195 25.68 -7.05 -23.15
N LEU A 196 26.61 -6.26 -22.60
CA LEU A 196 26.75 -4.83 -22.84
C LEU A 196 28.24 -4.45 -22.98
N SER A 197 28.51 -3.38 -23.71
CA SER A 197 29.87 -2.93 -24.03
C SER A 197 30.14 -1.46 -23.68
N ARG A 198 29.08 -0.65 -23.47
CA ARG A 198 29.23 0.78 -23.17
C ARG A 198 28.84 1.14 -21.73
N LEU A 199 29.53 2.13 -21.15
CA LEU A 199 29.31 2.60 -19.77
C LEU A 199 28.00 3.40 -19.61
N ASP A 200 27.62 4.17 -20.63
CA ASP A 200 26.34 4.89 -20.66
C ASP A 200 25.16 3.91 -20.69
N HIS A 201 25.26 2.84 -21.49
CA HIS A 201 24.29 1.76 -21.49
C HIS A 201 24.26 1.01 -20.15
N ALA A 202 25.40 0.80 -19.51
CA ALA A 202 25.48 0.23 -18.17
C ALA A 202 24.74 1.08 -17.12
N ALA A 203 24.95 2.40 -17.13
CA ALA A 203 24.27 3.34 -16.23
C ALA A 203 22.75 3.37 -16.47
N TYR A 204 22.34 3.40 -17.75
CA TYR A 204 20.94 3.29 -18.15
C TYR A 204 20.31 1.99 -17.65
N LEU A 205 20.99 0.86 -17.85
CA LEU A 205 20.50 -0.45 -17.45
C LEU A 205 20.36 -0.56 -15.94
N GLY A 206 21.34 -0.05 -15.18
CA GLY A 206 21.24 0.01 -13.71
C GLY A 206 20.02 0.82 -13.25
N LYS A 207 19.77 1.99 -13.87
CA LYS A 207 18.59 2.82 -13.59
C LYS A 207 17.28 2.06 -13.86
N GLU A 208 17.13 1.43 -15.02
CA GLU A 208 15.91 0.73 -15.40
C GLU A 208 15.69 -0.56 -14.61
N LEU A 209 16.75 -1.32 -14.29
CA LEU A 209 16.65 -2.50 -13.43
C LEU A 209 16.28 -2.12 -11.99
N PHE A 210 16.88 -1.06 -11.44
CA PHE A 210 16.51 -0.53 -10.13
C PHE A 210 15.06 -0.03 -10.12
N LYS A 211 14.62 0.64 -11.19
CA LYS A 211 13.22 1.05 -11.39
C LYS A 211 12.28 -0.16 -11.39
N ALA A 212 12.66 -1.26 -12.05
CA ALA A 212 11.89 -2.51 -12.03
C ALA A 212 11.81 -3.10 -10.62
N GLU A 213 12.92 -3.13 -9.87
CA GLU A 213 12.89 -3.60 -8.48
C GLU A 213 11.99 -2.72 -7.60
N LEU A 214 12.07 -1.40 -7.78
CA LEU A 214 11.24 -0.46 -7.03
C LEU A 214 9.75 -0.64 -7.37
N ALA A 215 9.41 -0.90 -8.64
CA ALA A 215 8.05 -1.24 -9.05
C ALA A 215 7.54 -2.51 -8.33
N ILE A 216 8.35 -3.57 -8.25
CA ILE A 216 8.00 -4.78 -7.49
C ILE A 216 7.76 -4.44 -6.02
N ARG A 217 8.73 -3.76 -5.38
CA ARG A 217 8.67 -3.43 -3.94
C ARG A 217 7.48 -2.54 -3.58
N LEU A 218 7.14 -1.58 -4.45
CA LEU A 218 6.02 -0.66 -4.26
C LEU A 218 4.71 -1.18 -4.84
N ARG A 219 4.68 -2.39 -5.43
CA ARG A 219 3.52 -2.97 -6.12
C ARG A 219 2.95 -2.06 -7.21
N ARG A 220 3.82 -1.42 -7.97
CA ARG A 220 3.47 -0.54 -9.10
C ARG A 220 3.80 -1.21 -10.43
N SER A 221 3.16 -0.74 -11.49
CA SER A 221 3.53 -1.12 -12.85
C SER A 221 4.94 -0.64 -13.18
N PHE A 222 5.63 -1.42 -14.01
CA PHE A 222 6.90 -1.03 -14.60
C PHE A 222 6.73 -0.87 -16.11
N GLU A 223 7.18 0.27 -16.60
CA GLU A 223 7.33 0.55 -18.02
C GLU A 223 8.78 0.96 -18.24
N GLN A 224 9.52 0.22 -19.07
CA GLN A 224 10.88 0.61 -19.45
C GLN A 224 10.83 1.95 -20.20
N ASP A 225 11.75 2.86 -19.90
CA ASP A 225 11.79 4.26 -20.41
C ASP A 225 10.60 5.15 -19.98
N GLY A 226 9.52 4.57 -19.45
CA GLY A 226 8.40 5.30 -18.87
C GLY A 226 8.76 6.01 -17.55
N PRO A 227 7.94 7.00 -17.14
CA PRO A 227 8.06 7.62 -15.82
C PRO A 227 7.84 6.57 -14.72
N PHE A 228 8.52 6.73 -13.58
CA PHE A 228 8.27 5.92 -12.39
C PHE A 228 7.20 6.55 -11.50
#